data_AF-A0A6J8CVI5-F1
#
_entry.id   AF-A0A6J8CVI5-F1
#
_cell.length_a   1.000
_cell.length_b   1.000
_cell.length_c   1.000
_cell.angle_alpha   90.00
_cell.angle_beta   90.00
_cell.angle_gamma   90.00
#
_symmetry.space_group_name_H-M   'P 1'
#
loop_
_entity.id
_entity.type
_entity.pdbx_description
1 polymer ?
#
loop_
_entity_poly.entity_id
_entity_poly.type
_entity_poly.pdbx_seq_one_letter_code
_entity_poly.pdbx_strand_id
1 'polypeptide(L)'
;MYSNILKNLQETGMIERDDIYYLWQQTNFKHILSYKEYMIQILVHLDVLIAPKTSFENLNSSIQDISHFLVPCMITKENDTMFLKRFRQSNNSIVIAYTFIEEVIPPALSYRFLSSLIASWDIKNYRGKYREKRMLFSDLAVVKIDSCHDVAVQVKTNKIIVSLIHAKTKEDIIPTLASSLQECLTATIVGISKFYSKLTEGVPSKNKKSAIPFNIEFGVFCESDMCFFNHNVMSLSTGEPIWICKKHKQRHRIKNLSAWFSEKETHKFEPNIDVCTSFCRGLGRLEMERCPLPHHVRRLAAQLSIDECREIATMLGSTPQEWDDLVYEFERQPANDLKLMALWSCIMKSGNFSYRSLQNVLEKKGRSAHLLCGLFRDVKIDVSDMSEDTLNKIPSVDALHELSNHIGNINMQLAIELEVDLSYIQQIQYNHKNRLLDQTRKMFLKWRHDKYPKPTVLRLLKASYRVGKFAPTYQVLQNYI
;
A
#
# COMPACT_ATOMS: atom_id res chain seq x y z
N MET A 1 38.17 -13.45 18.75
CA MET A 1 36.70 -13.28 18.84
C MET A 1 36.23 -12.04 18.07
N TYR A 2 36.71 -10.82 18.39
CA TYR A 2 36.38 -9.59 17.65
C TYR A 2 36.53 -9.67 16.13
N SER A 3 37.66 -10.20 15.64
CA SER A 3 37.90 -10.40 14.22
C SER A 3 36.88 -11.34 13.56
N ASN A 4 36.29 -12.28 14.31
CA ASN A 4 35.28 -13.19 13.78
C ASN A 4 33.91 -12.52 13.71
N ILE A 5 33.54 -11.73 14.73
CA ILE A 5 32.29 -10.94 14.76
C ILE A 5 32.27 -9.97 13.58
N LEU A 6 33.34 -9.19 13.39
CA LEU A 6 33.44 -8.23 12.29
C LEU A 6 33.40 -8.91 10.92
N LYS A 7 34.11 -10.03 10.76
CA LYS A 7 34.08 -10.80 9.51
C LYS A 7 32.67 -11.34 9.22
N ASN A 8 31.98 -11.87 10.22
CA ASN A 8 30.61 -12.36 10.07
C ASN A 8 29.63 -11.23 9.70
N LEU A 9 29.75 -10.07 10.35
CA LEU A 9 29.00 -8.85 10.01
C LEU A 9 29.24 -8.42 8.57
N GLN A 10 30.49 -8.40 8.12
CA GLN A 10 30.86 -8.02 6.75
C GLN A 10 30.31 -8.99 5.69
N GLU A 11 30.28 -10.28 6.01
CA GLU A 11 29.81 -11.33 5.09
C GLU A 11 28.28 -11.49 5.06
N THR A 12 27.61 -11.31 6.20
CA THR A 12 26.19 -11.68 6.37
C THR A 12 25.29 -10.51 6.79
N GLY A 13 25.87 -9.43 7.33
CA GLY A 13 25.15 -8.36 7.98
C GLY A 13 24.54 -8.75 9.31
N MET A 14 24.71 -9.97 9.81
CA MET A 14 24.12 -10.39 11.09
C MET A 14 25.03 -10.10 12.27
N ILE A 15 24.39 -9.78 13.39
CA ILE A 15 25.03 -9.73 14.69
C ILE A 15 24.13 -10.35 15.74
N GLU A 16 24.68 -11.21 16.59
CA GLU A 16 23.97 -11.74 17.74
C GLU A 16 23.92 -10.69 18.85
N ARG A 17 22.86 -10.71 19.67
CA ARG A 17 22.78 -9.80 20.81
C ARG A 17 23.96 -9.98 21.77
N ASP A 18 24.37 -11.22 22.01
CA ASP A 18 25.48 -11.53 22.90
C ASP A 18 26.80 -10.99 22.34
N ASP A 19 26.97 -11.00 21.01
CA ASP A 19 28.10 -10.35 20.34
C ASP A 19 28.10 -8.83 20.58
N ILE A 20 26.93 -8.16 20.51
CA ILE A 20 26.82 -6.72 20.84
C ILE A 20 27.28 -6.46 22.28
N TYR A 21 26.80 -7.28 23.24
CA TYR A 21 27.16 -7.11 24.64
C TYR A 21 28.64 -7.36 24.89
N TYR A 22 29.21 -8.36 24.20
CA TYR A 22 30.64 -8.61 24.22
C TYR A 22 31.43 -7.42 23.66
N LEU A 23 31.00 -6.82 22.55
CA LEU A 23 31.61 -5.60 21.99
C LEU A 23 31.59 -4.43 23.00
N TRP A 24 30.50 -4.28 23.76
CA TRP A 24 30.38 -3.23 24.77
C TRP A 24 31.17 -3.48 26.07
N GLN A 25 31.73 -4.68 26.26
CA GLN A 25 32.64 -4.96 27.39
C GLN A 25 34.03 -4.34 27.22
N GLN A 26 34.37 -3.87 26.02
CA GLN A 26 35.61 -3.14 25.78
C GLN A 26 35.69 -1.87 26.65
N THR A 27 36.90 -1.51 27.09
CA THR A 27 37.16 -0.36 27.95
C THR A 27 36.49 0.94 27.48
N ASN A 28 36.47 1.18 26.17
CA ASN A 28 35.90 2.39 25.58
C ASN A 28 34.36 2.43 25.61
N PHE A 29 33.70 1.27 25.70
CA PHE A 29 32.24 1.15 25.64
C PHE A 29 31.61 0.68 26.96
N LYS A 30 32.43 0.39 27.98
CA LYS A 30 31.97 -0.17 29.26
C LYS A 30 30.89 0.67 29.95
N HIS A 31 30.91 2.00 29.77
CA HIS A 31 29.90 2.93 30.29
C HIS A 31 28.49 2.73 29.70
N ILE A 32 28.39 2.07 28.53
CA ILE A 32 27.13 1.79 27.83
C ILE A 32 26.42 0.58 28.44
N LEU A 33 27.16 -0.36 29.07
CA LEU A 33 26.63 -1.63 29.55
C LEU A 33 25.48 -1.49 30.57
N SER A 34 25.50 -0.46 31.41
CA SER A 34 24.40 -0.18 32.35
C SER A 34 23.08 0.18 31.66
N TYR A 35 23.13 0.55 30.38
CA TYR A 35 21.99 0.97 29.56
C TYR A 35 21.81 0.09 28.31
N LYS A 36 22.43 -1.11 28.28
CA LYS A 36 22.54 -1.93 27.07
C LYS A 36 21.22 -2.17 26.32
N GLU A 37 20.12 -2.46 27.04
CA GLU A 37 18.81 -2.71 26.43
C GLU A 37 18.23 -1.43 25.80
N TYR A 38 18.33 -0.31 26.51
CA TYR A 38 17.89 0.99 26.01
C TYR A 38 18.70 1.42 24.77
N MET A 39 19.99 1.13 24.76
CA MET A 39 20.86 1.42 23.62
C MET A 39 20.53 0.55 22.41
N ILE A 40 20.17 -0.72 22.59
CA ILE A 40 19.61 -1.54 21.50
C ILE A 40 18.33 -0.90 20.95
N GLN A 41 17.41 -0.47 21.82
CA GLN A 41 16.17 0.18 21.38
C GLN A 41 16.45 1.46 20.58
N ILE A 42 17.42 2.29 21.01
CA ILE A 42 17.84 3.47 20.24
C ILE A 42 18.39 3.06 18.87
N LEU A 43 19.28 2.07 18.80
CA LEU A 43 19.89 1.64 17.55
C LEU A 43 18.86 1.05 16.58
N VAL A 44 17.85 0.35 17.09
CA VAL A 44 16.71 -0.12 16.30
C VAL A 44 15.85 1.05 15.83
N HIS A 45 15.54 1.99 16.73
CA HIS A 45 14.76 3.19 16.39
C HIS A 45 15.44 4.08 15.33
N LEU A 46 16.77 4.09 15.28
CA LEU A 46 17.57 4.85 14.32
C LEU A 46 17.83 4.10 12.99
N ASP A 47 17.28 2.89 12.83
CA ASP A 47 17.51 1.97 11.70
C ASP A 47 18.99 1.57 11.52
N VAL A 48 19.77 1.56 12.60
CA VAL A 48 21.16 1.06 12.60
C VAL A 48 21.17 -0.45 12.78
N LEU A 49 20.36 -0.94 13.70
CA LEU A 49 20.06 -2.36 13.89
C LEU A 49 18.65 -2.64 13.36
N ILE A 50 18.47 -3.76 12.69
CA ILE A 50 17.17 -4.17 12.18
C ILE A 50 16.80 -5.48 12.83
N ALA A 51 15.62 -5.49 13.43
CA ALA A 51 14.97 -6.72 13.83
C ALA A 51 14.31 -7.37 12.61
N PRO A 52 14.75 -8.55 12.16
CA PRO A 52 14.15 -9.22 11.00
C PRO A 52 12.72 -9.67 11.32
N LYS A 53 11.85 -9.69 10.30
CA LYS A 53 10.42 -10.03 10.43
C LYS A 53 10.16 -11.32 11.22
N THR A 54 10.96 -12.36 10.99
CA THR A 54 10.88 -13.66 11.68
C THR A 54 10.99 -13.55 13.20
N SER A 55 11.52 -12.45 13.73
CA SER A 55 11.61 -12.20 15.18
C SER A 55 10.29 -11.73 15.81
N PHE A 56 9.30 -11.36 14.98
CA PHE A 56 8.00 -10.84 15.40
C PHE A 56 6.81 -11.74 14.98
N GLU A 57 7.05 -12.96 14.50
CA GLU A 57 5.96 -13.91 14.19
C GLU A 57 5.13 -14.27 15.43
N ASN A 58 5.67 -14.06 16.63
CA ASN A 58 4.90 -13.98 17.86
C ASN A 58 4.49 -12.52 18.10
N LEU A 59 3.23 -12.17 17.86
CA LEU A 59 2.66 -10.81 18.01
C LEU A 59 2.84 -10.14 19.39
N ASN A 60 3.39 -10.86 20.38
CA ASN A 60 3.68 -10.38 21.73
C ASN A 60 5.19 -10.34 22.07
N SER A 61 6.09 -10.63 21.13
CA SER A 61 7.53 -10.58 21.40
C SER A 61 8.00 -9.13 21.55
N SER A 62 8.57 -8.83 22.70
CA SER A 62 9.22 -7.55 22.95
C SER A 62 10.54 -7.50 22.16
N ILE A 63 11.09 -6.30 21.95
CA ILE A 63 12.45 -6.18 21.39
C ILE A 63 13.45 -6.97 22.24
N GLN A 64 13.22 -7.13 23.54
CA GLN A 64 14.07 -7.90 24.46
C GLN A 64 14.08 -9.40 24.17
N ASP A 65 13.21 -9.92 23.30
CA ASP A 65 13.17 -11.35 22.95
C ASP A 65 13.94 -11.68 21.66
N ILE A 66 14.49 -10.65 20.99
CA ILE A 66 15.18 -10.79 19.70
C ILE A 66 16.65 -11.20 19.89
N SER A 67 17.00 -12.42 19.50
CA SER A 67 18.36 -12.95 19.67
C SER A 67 19.41 -12.40 18.68
N HIS A 68 18.98 -11.90 17.52
CA HIS A 68 19.88 -11.48 16.45
C HIS A 68 19.32 -10.29 15.67
N PHE A 69 20.22 -9.46 15.16
CA PHE A 69 19.91 -8.26 14.39
C PHE A 69 20.63 -8.27 13.04
N LEU A 70 20.14 -7.45 12.11
CA LEU A 70 20.81 -7.14 10.85
C LEU A 70 21.38 -5.71 10.86
N VAL A 71 22.54 -5.54 10.24
CA VAL A 71 23.30 -4.30 10.14
C VAL A 71 23.74 -4.09 8.68
N PRO A 72 22.83 -3.67 7.77
CA PRO A 72 23.10 -3.66 6.34
C PRO A 72 24.26 -2.77 5.93
N CYS A 73 24.52 -1.68 6.67
CA CYS A 73 25.62 -0.78 6.39
C CYS A 73 27.01 -1.41 6.59
N MET A 74 27.10 -2.55 7.29
CA MET A 74 28.35 -3.27 7.50
C MET A 74 28.62 -4.33 6.43
N ILE A 75 27.65 -4.63 5.55
CA ILE A 75 27.81 -5.65 4.53
C ILE A 75 28.73 -5.12 3.44
N THR A 76 29.88 -5.79 3.26
CA THR A 76 30.85 -5.46 2.20
C THR A 76 30.86 -6.50 1.08
N LYS A 77 30.13 -7.61 1.27
CA LYS A 77 30.03 -8.68 0.29
C LYS A 77 29.43 -8.17 -1.03
N GLU A 78 30.20 -8.32 -2.10
CA GLU A 78 29.76 -8.00 -3.45
C GLU A 78 28.68 -8.97 -3.94
N ASN A 79 27.80 -8.45 -4.80
CA ASN A 79 26.75 -9.23 -5.45
C ASN A 79 27.34 -10.22 -6.47
N ASP A 80 27.55 -11.45 -6.03
CA ASP A 80 28.00 -12.58 -6.84
C ASP A 80 26.83 -13.41 -7.42
N THR A 81 25.59 -12.92 -7.30
CA THR A 81 24.43 -13.80 -7.51
C THR A 81 24.12 -14.03 -8.99
N MET A 82 24.25 -15.29 -9.39
CA MET A 82 23.67 -15.80 -10.64
C MET A 82 22.14 -15.70 -10.65
N PHE A 83 21.49 -15.47 -9.51
CA PHE A 83 20.04 -15.34 -9.39
C PHE A 83 19.50 -14.23 -10.29
N LEU A 84 20.01 -13.00 -10.15
CA LEU A 84 19.56 -11.89 -11.00
C LEU A 84 19.84 -12.15 -12.47
N LYS A 85 20.95 -12.81 -12.80
CA LYS A 85 21.26 -13.18 -14.20
C LYS A 85 20.26 -14.18 -14.77
N ARG A 86 19.93 -15.25 -14.03
CA ARG A 86 18.92 -16.26 -14.44
C ARG A 86 17.55 -15.62 -14.64
N PHE A 87 17.18 -14.78 -13.70
CA PHE A 87 15.94 -14.02 -13.70
C PHE A 87 15.84 -13.05 -14.89
N ARG A 88 16.91 -12.32 -15.19
CA ARG A 88 17.01 -11.44 -16.37
C ARG A 88 16.79 -12.22 -17.67
N GLN A 89 17.28 -13.46 -17.73
CA GLN A 89 17.11 -14.34 -18.89
C GLN A 89 15.70 -14.91 -19.01
N SER A 90 15.02 -15.20 -17.90
CA SER A 90 13.65 -15.76 -17.90
C SER A 90 12.55 -14.74 -18.17
N ASN A 91 12.85 -13.42 -18.16
CA ASN A 91 11.90 -12.34 -18.47
C ASN A 91 10.57 -12.44 -17.69
N ASN A 92 10.64 -12.89 -16.44
CA ASN A 92 9.53 -13.16 -15.54
C ASN A 92 9.32 -12.05 -14.49
N SER A 93 9.71 -10.81 -14.81
CA SER A 93 9.42 -9.62 -14.00
C SER A 93 8.88 -8.42 -14.75
N ILE A 94 8.37 -7.51 -13.95
CA ILE A 94 8.25 -6.10 -14.25
C ILE A 94 9.25 -5.30 -13.39
N VAL A 95 9.78 -4.21 -13.93
CA VAL A 95 10.85 -3.42 -13.30
C VAL A 95 10.49 -1.94 -13.28
N ILE A 96 10.77 -1.30 -12.15
CA ILE A 96 10.65 0.15 -11.92
C ILE A 96 11.97 0.66 -11.34
N ALA A 97 12.34 1.90 -11.64
CA ALA A 97 13.48 2.57 -11.04
C ALA A 97 13.10 3.96 -10.51
N TYR A 98 13.61 4.27 -9.32
CA TYR A 98 13.61 5.60 -8.73
C TYR A 98 14.97 6.24 -9.04
N THR A 99 14.99 7.14 -10.02
CA THR A 99 16.20 7.84 -10.46
C THR A 99 16.25 9.19 -9.76
N PHE A 100 17.20 9.35 -8.83
CA PHE A 100 17.35 10.57 -8.05
C PHE A 100 17.88 11.70 -8.93
N ILE A 101 17.46 12.94 -8.60
CA ILE A 101 17.95 14.15 -9.27
C ILE A 101 19.43 14.37 -8.93
N GLU A 102 19.83 14.01 -7.72
CA GLU A 102 21.22 14.05 -7.26
C GLU A 102 22.05 12.91 -7.88
N GLU A 103 23.34 13.16 -8.11
CA GLU A 103 24.25 12.20 -8.76
C GLU A 103 24.58 10.98 -7.89
N VAL A 104 24.45 11.10 -6.57
CA VAL A 104 24.76 10.03 -5.61
C VAL A 104 23.68 9.96 -4.55
N ILE A 105 23.09 8.77 -4.37
CA ILE A 105 22.20 8.50 -3.24
C ILE A 105 23.04 8.45 -1.96
N PRO A 106 22.70 9.21 -0.90
CA PRO A 106 23.37 9.07 0.38
C PRO A 106 23.34 7.59 0.84
N PRO A 107 24.48 6.97 1.21
CA PRO A 107 24.50 5.55 1.61
C PRO A 107 23.54 5.23 2.75
N ALA A 108 23.33 6.18 3.66
CA ALA A 108 22.36 6.01 4.74
C ALA A 108 20.90 5.93 4.24
N LEU A 109 20.57 6.49 3.08
CA LEU A 109 19.26 6.33 2.43
C LEU A 109 19.12 4.92 1.86
N SER A 110 20.13 4.41 1.15
CA SER A 110 20.09 3.07 0.57
C SER A 110 20.00 2.00 1.65
N TYR A 111 20.79 2.11 2.74
CA TYR A 111 20.71 1.17 3.85
C TYR A 111 19.35 1.21 4.54
N ARG A 112 18.80 2.39 4.84
CA ARG A 112 17.46 2.50 5.45
C ARG A 112 16.37 1.95 4.55
N PHE A 113 16.49 2.14 3.24
CA PHE A 113 15.56 1.56 2.29
C PHE A 113 15.62 0.04 2.31
N LEU A 114 16.81 -0.56 2.19
CA LEU A 114 16.98 -2.02 2.31
C LEU A 114 16.47 -2.53 3.67
N SER A 115 16.68 -1.74 4.73
CA SER A 115 16.23 -2.07 6.09
C SER A 115 14.72 -2.20 6.17
N SER A 116 13.99 -1.23 5.60
CA SER A 116 12.52 -1.22 5.60
C SER A 116 11.93 -2.44 4.88
N LEU A 117 12.60 -2.94 3.84
CA LEU A 117 12.19 -4.14 3.10
C LEU A 117 12.34 -5.39 3.97
N ILE A 118 13.49 -5.52 4.63
CA ILE A 118 13.86 -6.70 5.44
C ILE A 118 13.04 -6.78 6.73
N ALA A 119 12.64 -5.64 7.29
CA ALA A 119 11.71 -5.60 8.40
C ALA A 119 10.31 -6.10 7.98
N SER A 120 9.95 -5.98 6.70
CA SER A 120 8.61 -6.29 6.18
C SER A 120 8.49 -7.69 5.58
N TRP A 121 9.58 -8.24 5.05
CA TRP A 121 9.59 -9.51 4.31
C TRP A 121 10.84 -10.35 4.58
N ASP A 122 10.69 -11.66 4.40
CA ASP A 122 11.78 -12.60 4.63
C ASP A 122 12.82 -12.49 3.52
N ILE A 123 14.10 -12.42 3.92
CA ILE A 123 15.21 -12.46 2.98
C ILE A 123 15.20 -13.80 2.27
N LYS A 124 15.23 -13.78 0.95
CA LYS A 124 15.28 -14.99 0.14
C LYS A 124 16.61 -15.68 0.37
N ASN A 125 16.54 -16.98 0.61
CA ASN A 125 17.71 -17.84 0.62
C ASN A 125 17.85 -18.55 -0.72
N TYR A 126 19.09 -18.78 -1.14
CA TYR A 126 19.36 -19.71 -2.24
C TYR A 126 20.31 -20.81 -1.78
N ARG A 127 20.05 -22.03 -2.25
CA ARG A 127 20.97 -23.15 -2.08
C ARG A 127 22.15 -22.96 -3.02
N GLY A 128 23.30 -22.55 -2.48
CA GLY A 128 24.57 -22.75 -3.15
C GLY A 128 24.98 -24.24 -3.10
N LYS A 129 26.04 -24.61 -3.84
CA LYS A 129 26.56 -26.00 -3.84
C LYS A 129 26.93 -26.54 -2.44
N TYR A 130 27.20 -25.67 -1.46
CA TYR A 130 27.73 -26.08 -0.15
C TYR A 130 27.04 -25.46 1.07
N ARG A 131 26.30 -24.34 0.93
CA ARG A 131 25.54 -23.70 2.02
C ARG A 131 24.37 -22.89 1.48
N GLU A 132 23.35 -22.74 2.32
CA GLU A 132 22.28 -21.77 2.13
C GLU A 132 22.87 -20.37 2.31
N LYS A 133 22.75 -19.53 1.27
CA LYS A 133 23.24 -18.15 1.28
C LYS A 133 22.03 -17.21 1.20
N ARG A 134 21.99 -16.24 2.11
CA ARG A 134 21.02 -15.14 2.08
C ARG A 134 21.29 -14.24 0.89
N MET A 135 20.22 -13.80 0.24
CA MET A 135 20.27 -12.86 -0.88
C MET A 135 20.29 -11.42 -0.37
N LEU A 136 21.32 -11.10 0.43
CA LEU A 136 21.55 -9.78 0.98
C LEU A 136 23.02 -9.42 0.76
N PHE A 137 23.24 -8.27 0.13
CA PHE A 137 24.53 -7.72 -0.30
C PHE A 137 24.56 -6.22 -0.04
N SER A 138 25.71 -5.59 -0.23
CA SER A 138 25.88 -4.14 -0.03
C SER A 138 24.95 -3.30 -0.91
N ASP A 139 24.65 -3.77 -2.13
CA ASP A 139 23.86 -3.07 -3.14
C ASP A 139 22.56 -3.80 -3.53
N LEU A 140 22.27 -4.97 -2.96
CA LEU A 140 21.15 -5.82 -3.37
C LEU A 140 20.50 -6.52 -2.17
N ALA A 141 19.18 -6.47 -2.11
CA ALA A 141 18.38 -7.39 -1.30
C ALA A 141 17.33 -8.08 -2.17
N VAL A 142 17.11 -9.38 -1.94
CA VAL A 142 15.98 -10.12 -2.50
C VAL A 142 15.14 -10.65 -1.35
N VAL A 143 13.86 -10.31 -1.34
CA VAL A 143 12.90 -10.72 -0.31
C VAL A 143 11.75 -11.49 -0.94
N LYS A 144 11.19 -12.43 -0.18
CA LYS A 144 10.03 -13.23 -0.56
C LYS A 144 8.75 -12.53 -0.10
N ILE A 145 7.82 -12.31 -1.03
CA ILE A 145 6.50 -11.78 -0.68
C ILE A 145 5.54 -12.93 -0.37
N ASP A 146 5.46 -13.91 -1.28
CA ASP A 146 4.59 -15.08 -1.14
C ASP A 146 5.24 -16.31 -1.81
N SER A 147 4.48 -17.38 -2.03
CA SER A 147 4.99 -18.61 -2.67
C SER A 147 5.42 -18.44 -4.13
N CYS A 148 4.92 -17.41 -4.81
CA CYS A 148 5.04 -17.19 -6.25
C CYS A 148 5.78 -15.89 -6.60
N HIS A 149 5.90 -14.94 -5.67
CA HIS A 149 6.45 -13.61 -5.90
C HIS A 149 7.65 -13.30 -5.01
N ASP A 150 8.70 -12.78 -5.64
CA ASP A 150 9.85 -12.18 -4.97
C ASP A 150 10.01 -10.72 -5.38
N VAL A 151 10.65 -9.93 -4.53
CA VAL A 151 11.11 -8.58 -4.86
C VAL A 151 12.61 -8.50 -4.74
N ALA A 152 13.26 -8.06 -5.82
CA ALA A 152 14.67 -7.72 -5.80
C ALA A 152 14.82 -6.19 -5.86
N VAL A 153 15.55 -5.65 -4.89
CA VAL A 153 15.91 -4.23 -4.83
C VAL A 153 17.40 -4.08 -5.01
N GLN A 154 17.80 -3.40 -6.07
CA GLN A 154 19.19 -3.05 -6.36
C GLN A 154 19.40 -1.55 -6.23
N VAL A 155 20.43 -1.16 -5.48
CA VAL A 155 20.88 0.23 -5.35
C VAL A 155 22.08 0.43 -6.27
N LYS A 156 21.99 1.42 -7.16
CA LYS A 156 23.10 1.92 -7.97
C LYS A 156 23.32 3.39 -7.63
N THR A 157 24.44 3.96 -8.11
CA THR A 157 24.92 5.32 -7.80
C THR A 157 23.80 6.35 -7.58
N ASN A 158 22.91 6.53 -8.55
CA ASN A 158 21.75 7.43 -8.46
C ASN A 158 20.38 6.76 -8.66
N LYS A 159 20.30 5.41 -8.59
CA LYS A 159 19.05 4.68 -8.86
C LYS A 159 18.75 3.63 -7.81
N ILE A 160 17.49 3.56 -7.39
CA ILE A 160 16.95 2.40 -6.71
C ILE A 160 16.09 1.64 -7.71
N ILE A 161 16.55 0.46 -8.11
CA ILE A 161 15.88 -0.40 -9.08
C ILE A 161 15.11 -1.48 -8.32
N VAL A 162 13.83 -1.61 -8.60
CA VAL A 162 12.94 -2.59 -7.99
C VAL A 162 12.41 -3.51 -9.07
N SER A 163 12.62 -4.81 -8.88
CA SER A 163 12.11 -5.85 -9.76
C SER A 163 11.12 -6.71 -9.00
N LEU A 164 9.86 -6.75 -9.46
CA LEU A 164 8.87 -7.70 -8.97
C LEU A 164 8.91 -8.93 -9.86
N ILE A 165 9.20 -10.08 -9.26
CA ILE A 165 9.55 -11.32 -9.94
C ILE A 165 8.47 -12.34 -9.64
N HIS A 166 7.90 -12.96 -10.68
CA HIS A 166 7.02 -14.11 -10.52
C HIS A 166 7.75 -15.41 -10.86
N ALA A 167 7.42 -16.49 -10.16
CA ALA A 167 8.11 -17.78 -10.28
C ALA A 167 8.11 -18.37 -11.71
N LYS A 168 7.10 -18.03 -12.52
CA LYS A 168 6.94 -18.56 -13.89
C LYS A 168 7.09 -17.49 -14.95
N THR A 169 6.19 -16.50 -14.95
CA THR A 169 6.10 -15.50 -16.01
C THR A 169 5.59 -14.17 -15.49
N LYS A 170 5.98 -13.06 -16.12
CA LYS A 170 5.63 -11.70 -15.68
C LYS A 170 4.16 -11.31 -15.91
N GLU A 171 3.46 -12.03 -16.78
CA GLU A 171 2.04 -11.85 -17.09
C GLU A 171 1.14 -12.28 -15.91
N ASP A 172 1.66 -13.14 -15.02
CA ASP A 172 0.96 -13.60 -13.82
C ASP A 172 1.23 -12.69 -12.61
N ILE A 173 1.99 -11.60 -12.78
CA ILE A 173 2.22 -10.64 -11.71
C ILE A 173 0.93 -9.88 -11.44
N ILE A 174 0.45 -9.99 -10.20
CA ILE A 174 -0.79 -9.37 -9.73
C ILE A 174 -0.63 -7.84 -9.71
N PRO A 175 -1.44 -7.06 -10.46
CA PRO A 175 -1.29 -5.61 -10.51
C PRO A 175 -1.50 -4.88 -9.17
N THR A 176 -2.37 -5.38 -8.30
CA THR A 176 -2.52 -4.80 -6.95
C THR A 176 -1.28 -4.98 -6.10
N LEU A 177 -0.61 -6.13 -6.23
CA LEU A 177 0.66 -6.34 -5.54
C LEU A 177 1.71 -5.36 -6.04
N ALA A 178 1.83 -5.22 -7.36
CA ALA A 178 2.78 -4.31 -8.00
C ALA A 178 2.51 -2.84 -7.63
N SER A 179 1.27 -2.37 -7.73
CA SER A 179 0.89 -1.00 -7.39
C SER A 179 1.00 -0.72 -5.89
N SER A 180 0.54 -1.61 -5.01
CA SER A 180 0.70 -1.44 -3.55
C SER A 180 2.18 -1.40 -3.16
N LEU A 181 3.00 -2.26 -3.77
CA LEU A 181 4.44 -2.25 -3.58
C LEU A 181 5.04 -0.91 -4.03
N GLN A 182 4.66 -0.42 -5.22
CA GLN A 182 5.13 0.88 -5.71
C GLN A 182 4.74 2.03 -4.78
N GLU A 183 3.49 2.08 -4.32
CA GLU A 183 3.00 3.10 -3.39
C GLU A 183 3.77 3.06 -2.06
N CYS A 184 3.91 1.88 -1.45
CA CYS A 184 4.66 1.69 -0.22
C CYS A 184 6.12 2.11 -0.36
N LEU A 185 6.80 1.66 -1.41
CA LEU A 185 8.21 2.00 -1.64
C LEU A 185 8.39 3.49 -1.92
N THR A 186 7.47 4.11 -2.68
CA THR A 186 7.49 5.55 -2.93
C THR A 186 7.31 6.33 -1.64
N ALA A 187 6.34 5.96 -0.81
CA ALA A 187 6.10 6.59 0.48
C ALA A 187 7.34 6.48 1.39
N THR A 188 7.97 5.30 1.44
CA THR A 188 9.20 5.06 2.20
C THR A 188 10.36 5.93 1.69
N ILE A 189 10.64 5.93 0.38
CA ILE A 189 11.75 6.73 -0.18
C ILE A 189 11.50 8.22 0.07
N VAL A 190 10.28 8.71 -0.11
CA VAL A 190 9.91 10.11 0.18
C VAL A 190 10.07 10.42 1.67
N GLY A 191 9.66 9.51 2.55
CA GLY A 191 9.80 9.64 4.00
C GLY A 191 11.26 9.76 4.42
N ILE A 192 12.10 8.84 3.96
CA ILE A 192 13.55 8.82 4.25
C ILE A 192 14.21 10.09 3.67
N SER A 193 13.88 10.47 2.43
CA SER A 193 14.46 11.65 1.79
C SER A 193 14.14 12.93 2.57
N LYS A 194 12.88 13.10 3.03
CA LYS A 194 12.47 14.25 3.85
C LYS A 194 13.21 14.32 5.17
N PHE A 195 13.50 13.19 5.81
CA PHE A 195 14.27 13.16 7.04
C PHE A 195 15.66 13.77 6.83
N TYR A 196 16.36 13.40 5.75
CA TYR A 196 17.68 13.96 5.43
C TYR A 196 17.63 15.42 4.94
N SER A 197 16.59 15.81 4.20
CA SER A 197 16.41 17.22 3.80
C SER A 197 16.18 18.14 5.01
N LYS A 198 15.44 17.68 6.03
CA LYS A 198 15.22 18.46 7.26
C LYS A 198 16.48 18.60 8.11
N LEU A 199 17.36 17.60 8.12
CA LEU A 199 18.65 17.67 8.82
C LEU A 199 19.64 18.64 8.16
N THR A 200 19.46 18.94 6.87
CA THR A 200 20.29 19.87 6.09
C THR A 200 19.68 21.28 6.00
N GLU A 201 18.46 21.50 6.49
CA GLU A 201 17.72 22.77 6.48
C GLU A 201 18.18 23.78 7.57
N GLY A 202 19.49 23.87 7.79
CA GLY A 202 20.12 25.02 8.48
C GLY A 202 20.27 26.27 7.58
N VAL A 203 19.86 26.20 6.30
CA VAL A 203 19.95 27.32 5.35
C VAL A 203 18.59 27.55 4.67
N PRO A 204 17.98 28.74 4.82
CA PRO A 204 16.67 29.02 4.27
C PRO A 204 16.76 29.31 2.78
N SER A 205 16.40 28.34 1.93
CA SER A 205 16.19 28.60 0.50
C SER A 205 14.71 28.87 0.21
N LYS A 206 14.43 30.07 -0.31
CA LYS A 206 13.07 30.65 -0.52
C LYS A 206 12.25 30.00 -1.65
N ASN A 207 12.69 28.88 -2.22
CA ASN A 207 12.00 28.20 -3.32
C ASN A 207 12.01 26.68 -3.09
N LYS A 208 11.07 26.15 -2.30
CA LYS A 208 10.84 24.70 -2.24
C LYS A 208 9.36 24.38 -2.46
N LYS A 209 8.94 24.38 -3.73
CA LYS A 209 7.84 23.47 -4.13
C LYS A 209 8.31 22.07 -3.75
N SER A 210 7.45 21.32 -3.06
CA SER A 210 7.72 19.97 -2.55
C SER A 210 7.86 18.94 -3.67
N ALA A 211 8.91 19.05 -4.49
CA ALA A 211 9.20 18.11 -5.56
C ALA A 211 9.75 16.82 -4.95
N ILE A 212 9.19 15.69 -5.39
CA ILE A 212 9.74 14.36 -5.13
C ILE A 212 11.19 14.36 -5.66
N PRO A 213 12.21 13.93 -4.88
CA PRO A 213 13.63 14.10 -5.27
C PRO A 213 14.11 13.09 -6.33
N PHE A 214 13.17 12.40 -6.99
CA PHE A 214 13.44 11.36 -7.95
C PHE A 214 12.35 11.32 -9.03
N ASN A 215 12.74 10.84 -10.21
CA ASN A 215 11.84 10.48 -11.29
C ASN A 215 11.60 8.96 -11.28
N ILE A 216 10.39 8.56 -11.66
CA ILE A 216 10.04 7.14 -11.82
C ILE A 216 10.19 6.73 -13.29
N GLU A 217 10.98 5.70 -13.52
CA GLU A 217 11.22 5.10 -14.83
C GLU A 217 10.83 3.62 -14.83
N PHE A 218 10.39 3.11 -15.98
CA PHE A 218 10.19 1.68 -16.19
C PHE A 218 11.46 1.03 -16.72
N GLY A 219 11.73 -0.20 -16.29
CA GLY A 219 12.84 -1.01 -16.77
C GLY A 219 12.39 -2.13 -17.70
N VAL A 220 13.17 -2.39 -18.75
CA VAL A 220 13.07 -3.58 -19.58
C VAL A 220 14.46 -4.20 -19.78
N PHE A 221 14.52 -5.52 -19.86
CA PHE A 221 15.77 -6.22 -20.16
C PHE A 221 16.05 -6.19 -21.66
N CYS A 222 17.23 -5.68 -22.02
CA CYS A 222 17.78 -5.76 -23.36
C CYS A 222 19.07 -6.59 -23.27
N GLU A 223 19.08 -7.78 -23.88
CA GLU A 223 20.23 -8.69 -23.83
C GLU A 223 20.71 -8.97 -22.39
N SER A 224 21.84 -8.39 -21.99
CA SER A 224 22.45 -8.53 -20.66
C SER A 224 22.26 -7.31 -19.74
N ASP A 225 21.66 -6.23 -20.26
CA ASP A 225 21.53 -4.93 -19.58
C ASP A 225 20.05 -4.57 -19.33
N MET A 226 19.80 -3.65 -18.39
CA MET A 226 18.48 -3.06 -18.16
C MET A 226 18.42 -1.66 -18.77
N CYS A 227 17.44 -1.44 -19.63
CA CYS A 227 17.17 -0.14 -20.21
C CYS A 227 15.95 0.50 -19.54
N PHE A 228 16.04 1.81 -19.30
CA PHE A 228 15.02 2.57 -18.59
C PHE A 228 14.35 3.57 -19.52
N PHE A 229 13.06 3.82 -19.31
CA PHE A 229 12.31 4.86 -19.99
C PHE A 229 11.26 5.47 -19.09
N ASN A 230 10.89 6.72 -19.38
CA ASN A 230 9.91 7.44 -18.57
C ASN A 230 8.51 6.84 -18.75
N HIS A 231 7.75 6.74 -17.65
CA HIS A 231 6.37 6.25 -17.67
C HIS A 231 5.47 7.03 -18.63
N ASN A 232 5.74 8.32 -18.86
CA ASN A 232 5.00 9.18 -19.79
C ASN A 232 5.05 8.73 -21.27
N VAL A 233 5.91 7.77 -21.62
CA VAL A 233 6.03 7.22 -22.99
C VAL A 233 4.93 6.18 -23.29
N MET A 234 4.14 5.76 -22.29
CA MET A 234 3.00 4.87 -22.48
C MET A 234 1.82 5.61 -23.13
N SER A 235 1.88 5.84 -24.45
CA SER A 235 0.73 6.32 -25.23
C SER A 235 -0.22 5.15 -25.50
N LEU A 236 -1.41 5.19 -24.88
CA LEU A 236 -2.53 4.27 -25.10
C LEU A 236 -3.21 4.55 -26.46
N SER A 237 -2.51 4.32 -27.57
CA SER A 237 -3.15 4.18 -28.89
C SER A 237 -3.50 2.71 -29.11
N THR A 238 -4.73 2.45 -29.58
CA THR A 238 -5.32 1.13 -29.84
C THR A 238 -4.33 0.13 -30.48
N GLY A 239 -3.74 -0.73 -29.64
CA GLY A 239 -2.74 -1.74 -29.98
C GLY A 239 -1.97 -2.23 -28.75
N GLU A 240 -1.18 -3.31 -28.86
CA GLU A 240 -0.26 -3.69 -27.78
C GLU A 240 0.81 -2.59 -27.65
N PRO A 241 1.00 -1.97 -26.46
CA PRO A 241 1.99 -0.91 -26.31
C PRO A 241 3.39 -1.50 -26.48
N ILE A 242 4.11 -1.01 -27.49
CA ILE A 242 5.47 -1.42 -27.83
C ILE A 242 6.40 -0.24 -27.55
N TRP A 243 7.48 -0.51 -26.82
CA TRP A 243 8.59 0.42 -26.66
C TRP A 243 9.81 -0.07 -27.41
N ILE A 244 10.51 0.84 -28.10
CA ILE A 244 11.74 0.54 -28.83
C ILE A 244 12.92 1.10 -28.07
N CYS A 245 13.85 0.23 -27.67
CA CYS A 245 15.05 0.63 -26.98
C CYS A 245 15.92 1.52 -27.85
N LYS A 246 16.21 2.75 -27.40
CA LYS A 246 17.07 3.68 -28.16
C LYS A 246 18.49 3.15 -28.32
N LYS A 247 19.01 2.48 -27.28
CA LYS A 247 20.38 1.94 -27.18
C LYS A 247 20.57 0.68 -28.03
N HIS A 248 19.69 -0.31 -27.83
CA HIS A 248 19.85 -1.64 -28.46
C HIS A 248 18.92 -1.86 -29.67
N LYS A 249 18.07 -0.89 -30.02
CA LYS A 249 17.07 -0.96 -31.12
C LYS A 249 16.07 -2.13 -31.03
N GLN A 250 16.00 -2.80 -29.89
CA GLN A 250 15.11 -3.92 -29.62
C GLN A 250 13.68 -3.44 -29.31
N ARG A 251 12.68 -4.18 -29.81
CA ARG A 251 11.25 -3.95 -29.55
C ARG A 251 10.82 -4.73 -28.31
N HIS A 252 10.15 -4.06 -27.38
CA HIS A 252 9.64 -4.64 -26.14
C HIS A 252 8.14 -4.43 -26.03
N ARG A 253 7.40 -5.51 -25.72
CA ARG A 253 6.01 -5.40 -25.28
C ARG A 253 6.00 -4.91 -23.83
N ILE A 254 5.32 -3.79 -23.58
CA ILE A 254 5.35 -3.11 -22.28
C ILE A 254 3.99 -3.09 -21.56
N LYS A 255 3.01 -3.84 -22.06
CA LYS A 255 1.65 -3.92 -21.48
C LYS A 255 1.68 -4.22 -19.98
N ASN A 256 2.53 -5.16 -19.55
CA ASN A 256 2.56 -5.60 -18.16
C ASN A 256 3.17 -4.56 -17.21
N LEU A 257 3.86 -3.53 -17.72
CA LEU A 257 4.44 -2.47 -16.87
C LEU A 257 3.39 -1.52 -16.31
N SER A 258 2.20 -1.45 -16.92
CA SER A 258 1.08 -0.71 -16.32
C SER A 258 0.69 -1.26 -14.96
N ALA A 259 0.97 -2.55 -14.67
CA ALA A 259 0.70 -3.16 -13.37
C ALA A 259 1.31 -2.39 -12.18
N TRP A 260 2.43 -1.69 -12.39
CA TRP A 260 3.08 -0.88 -11.35
C TRP A 260 2.28 0.34 -10.92
N PHE A 261 1.43 0.85 -11.78
CA PHE A 261 0.54 1.92 -11.44
C PHE A 261 -0.84 1.28 -11.35
N SER A 262 -1.56 1.56 -10.26
CA SER A 262 -2.99 1.45 -10.36
C SER A 262 -3.36 2.51 -11.40
N GLU A 263 -3.43 2.12 -12.67
CA GLU A 263 -4.34 2.81 -13.55
C GLU A 263 -5.64 2.77 -12.74
N LYS A 264 -6.01 3.94 -12.21
CA LYS A 264 -7.38 4.38 -12.41
C LYS A 264 -7.55 4.29 -13.93
N GLU A 265 -7.74 3.07 -14.43
CA GLU A 265 -8.57 2.85 -15.58
C GLU A 265 -9.86 3.48 -15.09
N THR A 266 -10.01 4.78 -15.37
CA THR A 266 -11.28 5.31 -15.81
C THR A 266 -11.62 4.40 -16.97
N HIS A 267 -12.15 3.21 -16.64
CA HIS A 267 -12.99 2.47 -17.53
C HIS A 267 -13.88 3.55 -18.07
N LYS A 268 -13.75 3.82 -19.37
CA LYS A 268 -14.73 4.59 -20.11
C LYS A 268 -15.99 3.72 -20.13
N PHE A 269 -16.56 3.46 -18.95
CA PHE A 269 -17.98 3.27 -18.83
C PHE A 269 -18.53 4.56 -19.39
N GLU A 270 -19.20 4.46 -20.54
CA GLU A 270 -19.98 5.57 -21.03
C GLU A 270 -20.79 6.12 -19.85
N PRO A 271 -20.69 7.42 -19.54
CA PRO A 271 -21.06 7.99 -18.25
C PRO A 271 -22.58 8.06 -18.03
N ASN A 272 -23.37 7.22 -18.70
CA ASN A 272 -24.79 7.45 -18.91
C ASN A 272 -25.74 6.36 -18.44
N ILE A 273 -25.30 5.27 -17.80
CA ILE A 273 -26.25 4.20 -17.47
C ILE A 273 -25.93 3.61 -16.09
N ASP A 274 -26.80 3.86 -15.10
CA ASP A 274 -26.82 3.24 -13.77
C ASP A 274 -26.98 1.70 -13.82
N VAL A 275 -27.24 1.15 -15.00
CA VAL A 275 -27.41 -0.27 -15.31
C VAL A 275 -26.31 -0.74 -16.25
N CYS A 276 -25.83 -1.98 -16.12
CA CYS A 276 -24.99 -2.60 -17.15
C CYS A 276 -25.77 -2.67 -18.47
N THR A 277 -25.20 -2.10 -19.54
CA THR A 277 -25.68 -2.37 -20.90
C THR A 277 -25.63 -3.87 -21.18
N SER A 278 -26.48 -4.36 -22.09
CA SER A 278 -26.46 -5.75 -22.56
C SER A 278 -25.09 -6.22 -23.08
N PHE A 279 -24.18 -5.30 -23.41
CA PHE A 279 -22.81 -5.57 -23.86
C PHE A 279 -21.74 -5.55 -22.76
N CYS A 280 -22.11 -5.30 -21.50
CA CYS A 280 -21.15 -5.31 -20.39
C CYS A 280 -20.60 -6.72 -20.20
N ARG A 281 -19.28 -6.88 -20.21
CA ARG A 281 -18.61 -8.19 -20.01
C ARG A 281 -18.29 -8.49 -18.55
N GLY A 282 -18.76 -7.66 -17.62
CA GLY A 282 -18.42 -7.75 -16.20
C GLY A 282 -17.13 -7.00 -15.87
N LEU A 283 -16.59 -7.27 -14.68
CA LEU A 283 -15.28 -6.77 -14.29
C LEU A 283 -14.18 -7.47 -15.10
N GLY A 284 -13.14 -6.72 -15.44
CA GLY A 284 -11.97 -7.26 -16.13
C GLY A 284 -11.22 -8.30 -15.27
N ARG A 285 -10.43 -9.16 -15.92
CA ARG A 285 -9.68 -10.22 -15.23
C ARG A 285 -8.81 -9.68 -14.09
N LEU A 286 -8.20 -8.51 -14.29
CA LEU A 286 -7.31 -7.88 -13.30
C LEU A 286 -8.09 -7.36 -12.10
N GLU A 287 -9.24 -6.71 -12.31
CA GLU A 287 -10.15 -6.26 -11.26
C GLU A 287 -10.66 -7.44 -10.44
N MET A 288 -11.00 -8.54 -11.11
CA MET A 288 -11.49 -9.77 -10.48
C MET A 288 -10.50 -10.39 -9.49
N GLU A 289 -9.20 -10.15 -9.66
CA GLU A 289 -8.13 -10.65 -8.78
C GLU A 289 -7.82 -9.68 -7.62
N ARG A 290 -8.38 -8.46 -7.62
CA ARG A 290 -8.15 -7.47 -6.55
C ARG A 290 -8.94 -7.81 -5.29
N CYS A 291 -8.41 -7.42 -4.13
CA CYS A 291 -9.17 -7.40 -2.88
C CYS A 291 -10.12 -6.18 -2.86
N PRO A 292 -11.37 -6.34 -2.42
CA PRO A 292 -12.29 -5.21 -2.28
C PRO A 292 -11.82 -4.19 -1.24
N LEU A 293 -11.96 -2.92 -1.56
CA LEU A 293 -11.74 -1.82 -0.60
C LEU A 293 -12.99 -1.62 0.29
N PRO A 294 -12.87 -1.01 1.49
CA PRO A 294 -14.00 -0.83 2.41
C PRO A 294 -15.24 -0.20 1.77
N HIS A 295 -15.06 0.83 0.92
CA HIS A 295 -16.19 1.47 0.24
C HIS A 295 -16.85 0.56 -0.81
N HIS A 296 -16.12 -0.36 -1.44
CA HIS A 296 -16.70 -1.33 -2.35
C HIS A 296 -17.59 -2.33 -1.59
N VAL A 297 -17.13 -2.79 -0.43
CA VAL A 297 -17.90 -3.69 0.45
C VAL A 297 -19.14 -2.98 0.98
N ARG A 298 -19.02 -1.71 1.36
CA ARG A 298 -20.15 -0.89 1.80
C ARG A 298 -21.19 -0.69 0.69
N ARG A 299 -20.78 -0.44 -0.55
CA ARG A 299 -21.68 -0.33 -1.71
C ARG A 299 -22.39 -1.65 -2.03
N LEU A 300 -21.70 -2.78 -1.84
CA LEU A 300 -22.31 -4.10 -1.99
C LEU A 300 -23.33 -4.36 -0.88
N ALA A 301 -22.94 -4.14 0.38
CA ALA A 301 -23.81 -4.30 1.55
C ALA A 301 -25.09 -3.45 1.46
N ALA A 302 -25.00 -2.24 0.89
CA ALA A 302 -26.15 -1.37 0.68
C ALA A 302 -27.21 -1.94 -0.28
N GLN A 303 -26.82 -2.84 -1.18
CA GLN A 303 -27.71 -3.46 -2.19
C GLN A 303 -28.31 -4.80 -1.74
N LEU A 304 -27.87 -5.32 -0.59
CA LEU A 304 -28.25 -6.62 -0.07
C LEU A 304 -29.16 -6.47 1.16
N SER A 305 -30.06 -7.44 1.35
CA SER A 305 -30.79 -7.58 2.61
C SER A 305 -29.86 -8.07 3.73
N ILE A 306 -30.31 -7.97 4.99
CA ILE A 306 -29.56 -8.49 6.14
C ILE A 306 -29.39 -10.02 6.02
N ASP A 307 -30.45 -10.73 5.62
CA ASP A 307 -30.42 -12.19 5.44
C ASP A 307 -29.44 -12.59 4.33
N GLU A 308 -29.43 -11.86 3.22
CA GLU A 308 -28.47 -12.12 2.14
C GLU A 308 -27.03 -11.89 2.59
N CYS A 309 -26.77 -10.83 3.36
CA CYS A 309 -25.46 -10.58 3.95
C CYS A 309 -25.05 -11.71 4.91
N ARG A 310 -25.98 -12.24 5.71
CA ARG A 310 -25.73 -13.39 6.60
C ARG A 310 -25.33 -14.63 5.83
N GLU A 311 -26.07 -14.95 4.78
CA GLU A 311 -25.82 -16.13 3.97
C GLU A 311 -24.49 -16.00 3.21
N ILE A 312 -24.21 -14.82 2.64
CA ILE A 312 -22.94 -14.53 1.98
C ILE A 312 -21.79 -14.64 2.98
N ALA A 313 -21.90 -14.02 4.16
CA ALA A 313 -20.88 -14.11 5.21
C ALA A 313 -20.62 -15.57 5.61
N THR A 314 -21.67 -16.37 5.78
CA THR A 314 -21.57 -17.81 6.08
C THR A 314 -20.83 -18.56 4.96
N MET A 315 -21.17 -18.30 3.69
CA MET A 315 -20.47 -18.91 2.55
C MET A 315 -19.01 -18.47 2.43
N LEU A 316 -18.66 -17.30 2.98
CA LEU A 316 -17.30 -16.78 3.06
C LEU A 316 -16.55 -17.26 4.31
N GLY A 317 -17.15 -18.11 5.14
CA GLY A 317 -16.51 -18.75 6.27
C GLY A 317 -16.85 -18.16 7.65
N SER A 318 -17.82 -17.23 7.74
CA SER A 318 -18.34 -16.80 9.04
C SER A 318 -19.10 -17.94 9.71
N THR A 319 -18.89 -18.13 11.01
CA THR A 319 -19.71 -19.06 11.79
C THR A 319 -21.03 -18.40 12.23
N PRO A 320 -22.07 -19.18 12.60
CA PRO A 320 -23.29 -18.64 13.18
C PRO A 320 -23.04 -17.81 14.45
N GLN A 321 -22.13 -18.26 15.32
CA GLN A 321 -21.77 -17.53 16.54
C GLN A 321 -21.18 -16.16 16.24
N GLU A 322 -20.27 -16.07 15.25
CA GLU A 322 -19.66 -14.80 14.85
C GLU A 322 -20.70 -13.81 14.29
N TRP A 323 -21.74 -14.31 13.62
CA TRP A 323 -22.84 -13.47 13.18
C TRP A 323 -23.65 -12.95 14.37
N ASP A 324 -23.98 -13.83 15.33
CA ASP A 324 -24.76 -13.45 16.50
C ASP A 324 -24.00 -12.45 17.40
N ASP A 325 -22.68 -12.61 17.53
CA ASP A 325 -21.80 -11.66 18.22
C ASP A 325 -21.82 -10.27 17.54
N LEU A 326 -21.80 -10.23 16.20
CA LEU A 326 -21.92 -8.99 15.44
C LEU A 326 -23.31 -8.36 15.57
N VAL A 327 -24.38 -9.16 15.56
CA VAL A 327 -25.74 -8.66 15.78
C VAL A 327 -25.84 -8.01 17.16
N TYR A 328 -25.25 -8.62 18.18
CA TYR A 328 -25.21 -8.05 19.53
C TYR A 328 -24.41 -6.75 19.58
N GLU A 329 -23.22 -6.70 18.95
CA GLU A 329 -22.38 -5.50 18.92
C GLU A 329 -23.04 -4.32 18.18
N PHE A 330 -23.78 -4.61 17.10
CA PHE A 330 -24.40 -3.61 16.23
C PHE A 330 -25.91 -3.43 16.46
N GLU A 331 -26.49 -3.98 17.53
CA GLU A 331 -27.94 -3.93 17.83
C GLU A 331 -28.48 -2.49 17.84
N ARG A 332 -27.67 -1.53 18.29
CA ARG A 332 -28.03 -0.11 18.40
C ARG A 332 -27.54 0.76 17.23
N GLN A 333 -26.92 0.14 16.23
CA GLN A 333 -26.37 0.83 15.06
C GLN A 333 -27.29 0.68 13.84
N PRO A 334 -27.14 1.51 12.80
CA PRO A 334 -27.82 1.29 11.54
C PRO A 334 -27.57 -0.12 10.99
N ALA A 335 -28.61 -0.77 10.46
CA ALA A 335 -28.50 -2.09 9.85
C ALA A 335 -27.42 -2.19 8.75
N ASN A 336 -27.12 -1.07 8.07
CA ASN A 336 -26.06 -1.03 7.07
C ASN A 336 -24.66 -1.21 7.66
N ASP A 337 -24.42 -0.84 8.92
CA ASP A 337 -23.13 -1.05 9.59
C ASP A 337 -22.92 -2.51 9.95
N LEU A 338 -23.96 -3.18 10.46
CA LEU A 338 -23.95 -4.64 10.66
C LEU A 338 -23.61 -5.36 9.34
N LYS A 339 -24.35 -5.07 8.27
CA LYS A 339 -24.13 -5.68 6.95
C LYS A 339 -22.70 -5.48 6.44
N LEU A 340 -22.19 -4.26 6.55
CA LEU A 340 -20.83 -3.93 6.16
C LEU A 340 -19.81 -4.72 6.99
N MET A 341 -19.94 -4.70 8.31
CA MET A 341 -18.96 -5.30 9.22
C MET A 341 -18.94 -6.82 9.13
N ALA A 342 -20.10 -7.44 8.91
CA ALA A 342 -20.18 -8.88 8.66
C ALA A 342 -19.47 -9.31 7.38
N LEU A 343 -19.64 -8.56 6.28
CA LEU A 343 -18.93 -8.86 5.04
C LEU A 343 -17.43 -8.53 5.17
N TRP A 344 -17.08 -7.41 5.80
CA TRP A 344 -15.70 -6.98 5.96
C TRP A 344 -14.88 -7.95 6.84
N SER A 345 -15.46 -8.45 7.94
CA SER A 345 -14.77 -9.40 8.82
C SER A 345 -14.40 -10.70 8.10
N CYS A 346 -15.28 -11.19 7.21
CA CYS A 346 -15.02 -12.36 6.37
C CYS A 346 -13.86 -12.11 5.40
N ILE A 347 -13.84 -10.94 4.78
CA ILE A 347 -12.79 -10.51 3.84
C ILE A 347 -11.44 -10.45 4.54
N MET A 348 -11.39 -9.91 5.76
CA MET A 348 -10.15 -9.79 6.53
C MET A 348 -9.63 -11.12 7.06
N LYS A 349 -10.52 -12.06 7.43
CA LYS A 349 -10.11 -13.40 7.91
C LYS A 349 -9.53 -14.27 6.79
N SER A 350 -10.08 -14.15 5.59
CA SER A 350 -9.65 -14.90 4.42
C SER A 350 -8.49 -14.16 3.75
N GLY A 351 -7.25 -14.38 4.21
CA GLY A 351 -6.05 -13.66 3.73
C GLY A 351 -5.77 -13.68 2.21
N ASN A 352 -6.60 -14.38 1.41
CA ASN A 352 -6.55 -14.45 -0.06
C ASN A 352 -7.87 -14.02 -0.73
N PHE A 353 -8.62 -13.09 -0.13
CA PHE A 353 -9.92 -12.67 -0.65
C PHE A 353 -9.80 -11.82 -1.93
N SER A 354 -10.69 -12.05 -2.90
CA SER A 354 -10.75 -11.29 -4.17
C SER A 354 -12.18 -11.05 -4.63
N TYR A 355 -12.38 -10.13 -5.58
CA TYR A 355 -13.67 -9.98 -6.26
C TYR A 355 -14.16 -11.26 -6.93
N ARG A 356 -13.27 -12.18 -7.31
CA ARG A 356 -13.63 -13.51 -7.83
C ARG A 356 -14.30 -14.37 -6.77
N SER A 357 -13.79 -14.32 -5.54
CA SER A 357 -14.44 -14.99 -4.41
C SER A 357 -15.85 -14.43 -4.18
N LEU A 358 -16.03 -13.11 -4.23
CA LEU A 358 -17.36 -12.49 -4.15
C LEU A 358 -18.28 -12.88 -5.30
N GLN A 359 -17.80 -12.83 -6.54
CA GLN A 359 -18.59 -13.19 -7.71
C GLN A 359 -19.11 -14.62 -7.59
N ASN A 360 -18.25 -15.57 -7.23
CA ASN A 360 -18.62 -16.97 -7.07
C ASN A 360 -19.73 -17.15 -6.01
N VAL A 361 -19.69 -16.39 -4.91
CA VAL A 361 -20.72 -16.45 -3.87
C VAL A 361 -22.02 -15.77 -4.33
N LEU A 362 -21.93 -14.62 -4.98
CA LEU A 362 -23.10 -13.91 -5.52
C LEU A 362 -23.82 -14.75 -6.57
N GLU A 363 -23.08 -15.39 -7.49
CA GLU A 363 -23.65 -16.27 -8.51
C GLU A 363 -24.33 -17.50 -7.90
N LYS A 364 -23.74 -18.11 -6.87
CA LYS A 364 -24.38 -19.20 -6.10
C LYS A 364 -25.71 -18.78 -5.46
N LYS A 365 -25.87 -17.50 -5.13
CA LYS A 365 -27.12 -16.91 -4.61
C LYS A 365 -28.06 -16.44 -5.72
N GLY A 366 -27.77 -16.73 -6.99
CA GLY A 366 -28.57 -16.29 -8.13
C GLY A 366 -28.51 -14.79 -8.39
N ARG A 367 -27.52 -14.09 -7.83
CA ARG A 367 -27.29 -12.66 -8.05
C ARG A 367 -26.38 -12.46 -9.26
N SER A 368 -26.63 -11.37 -10.01
CA SER A 368 -25.84 -11.04 -11.20
C SER A 368 -24.43 -10.62 -10.82
N ALA A 369 -23.43 -11.16 -11.53
CA ALA A 369 -22.04 -10.71 -11.45
C ALA A 369 -21.86 -9.20 -11.73
N HIS A 370 -22.80 -8.59 -12.45
CA HIS A 370 -22.80 -7.16 -12.73
C HIS A 370 -23.01 -6.27 -11.50
N LEU A 371 -23.47 -6.80 -10.37
CA LEU A 371 -23.49 -6.07 -9.10
C LEU A 371 -22.10 -5.55 -8.74
N LEU A 372 -21.05 -6.34 -9.05
CA LEU A 372 -19.67 -5.95 -8.79
C LEU A 372 -19.22 -4.79 -9.69
N CYS A 373 -19.76 -4.68 -10.91
CA CYS A 373 -19.47 -3.56 -11.80
C CYS A 373 -19.98 -2.24 -11.20
N GLY A 374 -21.17 -2.27 -10.58
CA GLY A 374 -21.76 -1.11 -9.93
C GLY A 374 -20.91 -0.53 -8.79
N LEU A 375 -20.04 -1.36 -8.18
CA LEU A 375 -19.15 -0.91 -7.10
C LEU A 375 -18.12 0.10 -7.59
N PHE A 376 -17.69 0.03 -8.85
CA PHE A 376 -16.65 0.88 -9.44
C PHE A 376 -17.19 2.11 -10.16
N ARG A 377 -18.52 2.17 -10.38
CA ARG A 377 -19.12 3.26 -11.14
C ARG A 377 -19.07 4.57 -10.36
N ASP A 378 -18.63 5.60 -11.06
CA ASP A 378 -18.75 6.95 -10.57
C ASP A 378 -20.21 7.40 -10.64
N VAL A 379 -20.64 8.15 -9.65
CA VAL A 379 -22.02 8.62 -9.57
C VAL A 379 -22.10 9.98 -10.22
N LYS A 380 -23.05 10.13 -11.14
CA LYS A 380 -23.42 11.44 -11.69
C LYS A 380 -24.38 12.11 -10.71
N ILE A 381 -23.99 13.29 -10.23
CA ILE A 381 -24.82 14.14 -9.39
C ILE A 381 -25.12 15.41 -10.17
N ASP A 382 -26.35 15.92 -10.04
CA ASP A 382 -26.69 17.22 -10.62
C ASP A 382 -26.09 18.33 -9.73
N VAL A 383 -25.09 19.00 -10.29
CA VAL A 383 -24.38 20.13 -9.67
C VAL A 383 -24.25 21.27 -10.66
N SER A 384 -25.19 21.36 -11.61
CA SER A 384 -25.19 22.34 -12.69
C SER A 384 -25.10 23.79 -12.20
N ASP A 385 -25.65 24.08 -11.03
CA ASP A 385 -25.61 25.42 -10.41
C ASP A 385 -24.28 25.74 -9.67
N MET A 386 -23.31 24.82 -9.62
CA MET A 386 -22.00 25.05 -8.99
C MET A 386 -20.89 25.12 -10.04
N SER A 387 -20.04 26.15 -9.95
CA SER A 387 -18.87 26.27 -10.84
C SER A 387 -17.84 25.17 -10.60
N GLU A 388 -17.07 24.82 -11.64
CA GLU A 388 -16.00 23.82 -11.55
C GLU A 388 -14.94 24.18 -10.50
N ASP A 389 -14.61 25.47 -10.37
CA ASP A 389 -13.69 25.96 -9.33
C ASP A 389 -14.20 25.65 -7.94
N THR A 390 -15.50 25.88 -7.69
CA THR A 390 -16.15 25.58 -6.41
C THR A 390 -16.15 24.08 -6.11
N LEU A 391 -16.44 23.25 -7.11
CA LEU A 391 -16.42 21.79 -6.99
C LEU A 391 -15.03 21.24 -6.65
N ASN A 392 -13.97 21.92 -7.07
CA ASN A 392 -12.57 21.54 -6.86
C ASN A 392 -11.91 22.14 -5.60
N LYS A 393 -12.61 23.03 -4.88
CA LYS A 393 -12.18 23.58 -3.58
C LYS A 393 -12.27 22.53 -2.47
N ILE A 394 -11.47 22.75 -1.43
CA ILE A 394 -11.57 21.99 -0.17
C ILE A 394 -12.63 22.68 0.70
N PRO A 395 -13.64 21.96 1.22
CA PRO A 395 -14.63 22.55 2.12
C PRO A 395 -14.00 23.27 3.33
N SER A 396 -14.61 24.38 3.74
CA SER A 396 -14.19 25.11 4.95
C SER A 396 -14.50 24.28 6.20
N VAL A 397 -13.81 24.57 7.30
CA VAL A 397 -14.07 23.90 8.59
C VAL A 397 -15.50 24.19 9.06
N ASP A 398 -15.97 25.43 8.87
CA ASP A 398 -17.32 25.84 9.25
C ASP A 398 -18.39 25.09 8.46
N ALA A 399 -18.20 24.91 7.14
CA ALA A 399 -19.11 24.11 6.32
C ALA A 399 -19.18 22.66 6.81
N LEU A 400 -18.05 22.05 7.18
CA LEU A 400 -18.00 20.67 7.68
C LEU A 400 -18.61 20.55 9.09
N HIS A 401 -18.40 21.56 9.93
CA HIS A 401 -19.00 21.63 11.27
C HIS A 401 -20.52 21.74 11.19
N GLU A 402 -21.04 22.58 10.29
CA GLU A 402 -22.47 22.70 10.05
C GLU A 402 -23.03 21.42 9.44
N LEU A 403 -22.35 20.85 8.45
CA LEU A 403 -22.76 19.59 7.83
C LEU A 403 -22.87 18.45 8.85
N SER A 404 -22.01 18.44 9.87
CA SER A 404 -22.02 17.42 10.92
C SER A 404 -23.37 17.35 11.66
N ASN A 405 -24.14 18.44 11.69
CA ASN A 405 -25.48 18.48 12.29
C ASN A 405 -26.52 17.70 11.46
N HIS A 406 -26.25 17.44 10.17
CA HIS A 406 -27.23 16.85 9.24
C HIS A 406 -26.93 15.40 8.85
N ILE A 407 -25.75 14.87 9.18
CA ILE A 407 -25.35 13.50 8.85
C ILE A 407 -26.12 12.48 9.70
N GLY A 408 -26.17 12.67 11.02
CA GLY A 408 -26.83 11.75 11.95
C GLY A 408 -26.05 10.45 12.15
N ASN A 409 -26.75 9.32 12.22
CA ASN A 409 -26.18 8.00 12.52
C ASN A 409 -25.50 7.32 11.32
N ILE A 410 -25.45 7.96 10.15
CA ILE A 410 -24.79 7.39 8.97
C ILE A 410 -23.33 7.88 8.75
N ASN A 411 -22.72 8.36 9.83
CA ASN A 411 -21.38 8.94 9.81
C ASN A 411 -20.31 7.92 9.40
N MET A 412 -20.44 6.66 9.82
CA MET A 412 -19.54 5.58 9.45
C MET A 412 -19.56 5.31 7.94
N GLN A 413 -20.74 5.15 7.35
CA GLN A 413 -20.84 4.87 5.92
C GLN A 413 -20.36 6.05 5.09
N LEU A 414 -20.63 7.29 5.54
CA LEU A 414 -20.10 8.48 4.89
C LEU A 414 -18.58 8.55 4.96
N ALA A 415 -17.98 8.32 6.13
CA ALA A 415 -16.54 8.33 6.31
C ALA A 415 -15.84 7.29 5.42
N ILE A 416 -16.44 6.10 5.26
CA ILE A 416 -15.94 5.05 4.37
C ILE A 416 -15.99 5.48 2.90
N GLU A 417 -17.09 6.11 2.44
CA GLU A 417 -17.18 6.64 1.07
C GLU A 417 -16.21 7.79 0.81
N LEU A 418 -15.84 8.51 1.86
CA LEU A 418 -14.79 9.54 1.82
C LEU A 418 -13.37 8.94 1.89
N GLU A 419 -13.25 7.62 1.99
CA GLU A 419 -12.00 6.86 2.10
C GLU A 419 -11.20 7.18 3.38
N VAL A 420 -11.91 7.53 4.47
CA VAL A 420 -11.28 7.56 5.80
C VAL A 420 -10.99 6.12 6.24
N ASP A 421 -9.79 5.90 6.75
CA ASP A 421 -9.33 4.59 7.19
C ASP A 421 -10.27 3.95 8.23
N LEU A 422 -10.58 2.67 8.04
CA LEU A 422 -11.56 1.97 8.88
C LEU A 422 -11.10 1.81 10.34
N SER A 423 -9.79 1.60 10.57
CA SER A 423 -9.25 1.51 11.94
C SER A 423 -9.39 2.85 12.67
N TYR A 424 -9.21 3.95 11.94
CA TYR A 424 -9.42 5.30 12.49
C TYR A 424 -10.90 5.58 12.79
N ILE A 425 -11.81 5.13 11.92
CA ILE A 425 -13.26 5.21 12.15
C ILE A 425 -13.64 4.46 13.43
N GLN A 426 -13.19 3.21 13.58
CA GLN A 426 -13.45 2.39 14.76
C GLN A 426 -12.87 3.02 16.04
N GLN A 427 -11.65 3.58 15.96
CA GLN A 427 -11.03 4.29 17.07
C GLN A 427 -11.87 5.52 17.48
N ILE A 428 -12.41 6.28 16.52
CA ILE A 428 -13.30 7.40 16.80
C ILE A 428 -14.61 6.91 17.45
N GLN A 429 -15.22 5.86 16.92
CA GLN A 429 -16.46 5.31 17.47
C GLN A 429 -16.25 4.83 18.92
N TYR A 430 -15.15 4.14 19.18
CA TYR A 430 -14.77 3.71 20.53
C TYR A 430 -14.58 4.90 21.48
N ASN A 431 -13.83 5.91 21.07
CA ASN A 431 -13.50 7.08 21.90
C ASN A 431 -14.71 7.98 22.20
N HIS A 432 -15.66 8.09 21.27
CA HIS A 432 -16.79 9.01 21.37
C HIS A 432 -18.13 8.31 21.64
N LYS A 433 -18.17 6.97 21.64
CA LYS A 433 -19.33 6.12 21.96
C LYS A 433 -20.61 6.54 21.21
N ASN A 434 -21.53 7.22 21.89
CA ASN A 434 -22.83 7.64 21.33
C ASN A 434 -22.82 9.12 20.86
N ARG A 435 -21.69 9.83 20.96
CA ARG A 435 -21.56 11.24 20.55
C ARG A 435 -21.35 11.34 19.03
N LEU A 436 -22.40 11.04 18.27
CA LEU A 436 -22.38 11.00 16.80
C LEU A 436 -21.88 12.30 16.15
N LEU A 437 -22.22 13.45 16.74
CA LEU A 437 -21.76 14.76 16.26
C LEU A 437 -20.23 14.89 16.35
N ASP A 438 -19.65 14.52 17.50
CA ASP A 438 -18.20 14.58 17.71
C ASP A 438 -17.45 13.59 16.82
N GLN A 439 -18.04 12.40 16.62
CA GLN A 439 -17.51 11.42 15.67
C GLN A 439 -17.45 11.99 14.24
N THR A 440 -18.56 12.55 13.77
CA THR A 440 -18.68 13.11 12.43
C THR A 440 -17.68 14.24 12.21
N ARG A 441 -17.57 15.17 13.18
CA ARG A 441 -16.60 16.26 13.13
C ARG A 441 -15.16 15.75 13.03
N LYS A 442 -14.77 14.76 13.85
CA LYS A 442 -13.42 14.20 13.80
C LYS A 442 -13.13 13.48 12.48
N MET A 443 -14.10 12.75 11.93
CA MET A 443 -13.97 12.08 10.63
C MET A 443 -13.79 13.10 9.50
N PHE A 444 -14.57 14.19 9.49
CA PHE A 444 -14.42 15.26 8.50
C PHE A 444 -13.09 16.01 8.61
N LEU A 445 -12.63 16.30 9.83
CA LEU A 445 -11.33 16.93 10.03
C LEU A 445 -10.21 16.03 9.52
N LYS A 446 -10.25 14.73 9.82
CA LYS A 446 -9.28 13.76 9.29
C LYS A 446 -9.28 13.76 7.77
N TRP A 447 -10.43 13.57 7.15
CA TRP A 447 -10.59 13.55 5.69
C TRP A 447 -10.09 14.85 5.04
N ARG A 448 -10.43 16.02 5.60
CA ARG A 448 -9.99 17.33 5.09
C ARG A 448 -8.47 17.50 5.08
N HIS A 449 -7.77 16.85 6.01
CA HIS A 449 -6.31 16.90 6.10
C HIS A 449 -5.59 15.83 5.26
N ASP A 450 -6.32 14.89 4.67
CA ASP A 450 -5.74 13.89 3.80
C ASP A 450 -5.24 14.52 2.49
N LYS A 451 -3.99 14.19 2.12
CA LYS A 451 -3.32 14.82 0.96
C LYS A 451 -3.69 14.15 -0.35
N TYR A 452 -4.09 12.89 -0.30
CA TYR A 452 -4.45 12.13 -1.49
C TYR A 452 -5.44 11.02 -1.11
N PRO A 453 -6.53 10.85 -1.87
CA PRO A 453 -7.08 11.80 -2.86
C PRO A 453 -7.50 13.15 -2.23
N LYS A 454 -7.39 14.25 -2.98
CA LYS A 454 -7.72 15.62 -2.50
C LYS A 454 -9.16 15.69 -1.97
N PRO A 455 -9.43 16.28 -0.78
CA PRO A 455 -10.77 16.33 -0.19
C PRO A 455 -11.58 17.48 -0.77
N THR A 456 -12.17 17.28 -1.95
CA THR A 456 -12.92 18.31 -2.66
C THR A 456 -14.42 18.31 -2.35
N VAL A 457 -15.08 19.44 -2.59
CA VAL A 457 -16.54 19.60 -2.52
C VAL A 457 -17.25 18.55 -3.37
N LEU A 458 -16.79 18.31 -4.60
CA LEU A 458 -17.35 17.29 -5.49
C LEU A 458 -17.32 15.89 -4.88
N ARG A 459 -16.20 15.51 -4.23
CA ARG A 459 -16.08 14.20 -3.59
C ARG A 459 -17.02 14.07 -2.40
N LEU A 460 -17.17 15.12 -1.61
CA LEU A 460 -18.10 15.16 -0.49
C LEU A 460 -19.55 15.00 -0.96
N LEU A 461 -19.94 15.68 -2.04
CA LEU A 461 -21.27 15.55 -2.63
C LEU A 461 -21.53 14.14 -3.17
N LYS A 462 -20.58 13.55 -3.89
CA LYS A 462 -20.70 12.17 -4.39
C LYS A 462 -20.81 11.14 -3.26
N ALA A 463 -19.98 11.27 -2.23
CA ALA A 463 -20.05 10.41 -1.04
C ALA A 463 -21.39 10.57 -0.32
N SER A 464 -21.85 11.82 -0.15
CA SER A 464 -23.15 12.13 0.46
C SER A 464 -24.32 11.56 -0.34
N TYR A 465 -24.28 11.62 -1.66
CA TYR A 465 -25.28 10.99 -2.52
C TYR A 465 -25.37 9.48 -2.28
N ARG A 466 -24.22 8.80 -2.25
CA ARG A 466 -24.18 7.34 -2.02
C ARG A 466 -24.71 6.91 -0.65
N VAL A 467 -24.80 7.81 0.32
CA VAL A 467 -25.36 7.53 1.64
C VAL A 467 -26.75 8.15 1.87
N GLY A 468 -27.36 8.73 0.84
CA GLY A 468 -28.69 9.33 0.94
C GLY A 468 -28.71 10.68 1.68
N LYS A 469 -27.60 11.43 1.66
CA LYS A 469 -27.45 12.76 2.28
C LYS A 469 -27.10 13.86 1.28
N PHE A 470 -27.37 13.66 -0.01
CA PHE A 470 -27.04 14.65 -1.03
C PHE A 470 -27.67 16.02 -0.75
N ALA A 471 -28.99 16.08 -0.57
CA ALA A 471 -29.73 17.33 -0.38
C ALA A 471 -29.22 18.19 0.80
N PRO A 472 -29.10 17.67 2.04
CA PRO A 472 -28.58 18.47 3.15
C PRO A 472 -27.12 18.88 2.94
N THR A 473 -26.28 18.01 2.35
CA THR A 473 -24.88 18.37 2.06
C THR A 473 -24.79 19.47 1.02
N TYR A 474 -25.59 19.38 -0.04
CA TYR A 474 -25.63 20.37 -1.11
C TYR A 474 -26.06 21.74 -0.59
N GLN A 475 -27.12 21.79 0.22
CA GLN A 475 -27.62 23.04 0.81
C GLN A 475 -26.58 23.70 1.73
N VAL A 476 -25.90 22.94 2.59
CA VAL A 476 -24.85 23.49 3.46
C VAL A 476 -23.69 24.03 2.62
N LEU A 477 -23.25 23.30 1.59
CA LEU A 477 -22.11 23.72 0.79
C LEU A 477 -22.41 24.98 -0.05
N GLN A 478 -23.65 25.19 -0.49
CA GLN A 478 -24.05 26.43 -1.16
C GLN A 478 -23.97 27.67 -0.27
N ASN A 479 -24.13 27.53 1.04
CA ASN A 479 -24.14 28.66 1.97
C ASN A 479 -22.73 29.08 2.46
N TYR A 480 -21.71 28.25 2.22
CA TYR A 480 -20.36 28.41 2.82
C TYR A 480 -19.22 28.42 1.79
N ILE A 481 -19.55 28.44 0.49
CA ILE A 481 -18.58 28.54 -0.61
C ILE A 481 -18.96 29.70 -1.51
#